data_AF-A0A950SKS7-F1
#
_entry.id   AF-A0A950SKS7-F1
#
_cell.length_a   1.000
_cell.length_b   1.000
_cell.length_c   1.000
_cell.angle_alpha   90.00
_cell.angle_beta   90.00
_cell.angle_gamma   90.00
#
_symmetry.space_group_name_H-M   'P 1'
#
loop_
_entity.id
_entity.type
_entity.pdbx_description
1 polymer ?
#
loop_
_entity_poly.entity_id
_entity_poly.type
_entity_poly.pdbx_seq_one_letter_code
_entity_poly.pdbx_strand_id
1 'polypeptide(L)'
;MALTRQQIRDSIERAGDAHWEALVRHHTDVYPESNPTPGEVCRAEAERLNTLGLGDDRKLELVESRVERVPPAVSIIHVFQDLERGARFETEPFTGYE
;
A
#
# COMPACT_ATOMS: atom_id res chain seq x y z
N MET A 1 3.97 -10.13 -12.83
CA MET A 1 4.49 -8.94 -13.55
C MET A 1 4.61 -7.95 -12.43
N ALA A 2 5.82 -7.77 -11.90
CA ALA A 2 6.05 -7.13 -10.61
C ALA A 2 5.24 -5.84 -10.41
N LEU A 3 4.67 -5.69 -9.21
CA LEU A 3 3.99 -4.47 -8.79
C LEU A 3 4.98 -3.30 -8.83
N THR A 4 4.47 -2.16 -9.29
CA THR A 4 5.21 -0.91 -9.40
C THR A 4 4.70 0.11 -8.39
N ARG A 5 5.54 1.12 -8.07
CA ARG A 5 5.13 2.25 -7.21
C ARG A 5 3.81 2.90 -7.68
N GLN A 6 3.59 2.96 -9.00
CA GLN A 6 2.43 3.59 -9.59
C GLN A 6 1.19 2.74 -9.33
N GLN A 7 1.27 1.42 -9.48
CA GLN A 7 0.15 0.52 -9.18
C GLN A 7 -0.26 0.57 -7.70
N ILE A 8 0.70 0.70 -6.78
CA ILE A 8 0.41 0.89 -5.36
C ILE A 8 -0.30 2.24 -5.14
N ARG A 9 0.24 3.32 -5.70
CA ARG A 9 -0.41 4.64 -5.63
C ARG A 9 -1.84 4.60 -6.18
N ASP A 10 -2.03 4.08 -7.38
CA ASP A 10 -3.35 3.98 -8.02
C ASP A 10 -4.32 3.12 -7.20
N SER A 11 -3.83 2.13 -6.47
CA SER A 11 -4.66 1.31 -5.58
C SER A 11 -5.08 2.05 -4.29
N ILE A 12 -4.23 2.94 -3.78
CA ILE A 12 -4.57 3.81 -2.64
C ILE A 12 -5.61 4.85 -3.08
N GLU A 13 -5.40 5.48 -4.25
CA GLU A 13 -6.35 6.41 -4.84
C GLU A 13 -7.71 5.74 -5.11
N ARG A 14 -7.72 4.46 -5.53
CA ARG A 14 -8.95 3.65 -5.68
C ARG A 14 -9.71 3.41 -4.37
N ALA A 15 -9.01 3.29 -3.24
CA ALA A 15 -9.65 3.21 -1.92
C ALA A 15 -10.29 4.54 -1.49
N GLY A 16 -9.81 5.66 -2.07
CA GLY A 16 -10.35 6.99 -1.92
C GLY A 16 -9.30 8.03 -1.51
N ASP A 17 -9.53 9.29 -1.91
CA ASP A 17 -8.61 10.41 -1.67
C ASP A 17 -8.26 10.62 -0.19
N ALA A 18 -9.17 10.25 0.73
CA ALA A 18 -8.94 10.31 2.16
C ALA A 18 -7.78 9.41 2.63
N HIS A 19 -7.56 8.26 1.99
CA HIS A 19 -6.44 7.37 2.31
C HIS A 19 -5.10 7.95 1.84
N TRP A 20 -5.09 8.57 0.65
CA TRP A 20 -3.93 9.28 0.16
C TRP A 20 -3.60 10.50 1.04
N GLU A 21 -4.61 11.29 1.39
CA GLU A 21 -4.45 12.45 2.28
C GLU A 21 -3.97 12.01 3.67
N ALA A 22 -4.46 10.89 4.21
CA ALA A 22 -4.02 10.36 5.49
C ALA A 22 -2.52 10.00 5.48
N LEU A 23 -2.03 9.40 4.39
CA LEU A 23 -0.62 9.08 4.16
C LEU A 23 0.22 10.36 4.07
N VAL A 24 -0.20 11.30 3.23
CA VAL A 24 0.50 12.59 3.02
C VAL A 24 0.56 13.39 4.30
N ARG A 25 -0.57 13.59 4.97
CA ARG A 25 -0.61 14.35 6.23
C ARG A 25 0.25 13.68 7.30
N HIS A 26 0.25 12.34 7.40
CA HIS A 26 1.03 11.66 8.43
C HIS A 26 2.52 11.93 8.23
N HIS A 27 2.96 11.87 6.99
CA HIS A 27 4.33 12.18 6.63
C HIS A 27 4.69 13.65 6.92
N THR A 28 3.84 14.59 6.53
CA THR A 28 4.04 16.03 6.80
C THR A 28 4.03 16.36 8.30
N ASP A 29 3.20 15.68 9.10
CA ASP A 29 3.05 15.95 10.54
C ASP A 29 4.20 15.36 11.37
N VAL A 30 4.68 14.15 11.00
CA VAL A 30 5.65 13.39 11.82
C VAL A 30 7.09 13.64 11.40
N TYR A 31 7.36 13.95 10.13
CA TYR A 31 8.72 14.03 9.60
C TYR A 31 8.97 15.27 8.71
N PRO A 32 9.11 16.46 9.30
CA PRO A 32 9.34 17.68 8.53
C PRO A 32 10.73 17.77 7.87
N GLU A 33 11.73 17.05 8.35
CA GLU A 33 13.14 17.28 7.96
C GLU A 33 13.84 16.09 7.26
N SER A 34 13.30 14.88 7.35
CA SER A 34 13.81 13.71 6.64
C SER A 34 12.83 12.56 6.83
N ASN A 35 12.32 11.95 5.75
CA ASN A 35 11.72 10.60 5.73
C ASN A 35 11.29 10.17 4.32
N PRO A 36 10.97 8.88 4.10
CA PRO A 36 10.47 8.39 2.82
C PRO A 36 9.19 9.11 2.40
N THR A 37 9.26 9.83 1.29
CA THR A 37 8.12 10.46 0.64
C THR A 37 7.00 9.43 0.41
N PRO A 38 5.71 9.84 0.26
CA PRO A 38 4.64 8.92 -0.12
C PRO A 38 4.98 8.03 -1.34
N GLY A 39 5.82 8.52 -2.25
CA GLY A 39 6.34 7.74 -3.37
C GLY A 39 7.34 6.63 -2.99
N GLU A 40 8.16 6.84 -1.96
CA GLU A 40 9.06 5.84 -1.38
C GLU A 40 8.29 4.79 -0.58
N VAL A 41 7.25 5.17 0.15
CA VAL A 41 6.31 4.24 0.79
C VAL A 41 5.66 3.32 -0.25
N CYS A 42 5.12 3.90 -1.33
CA CYS A 42 4.55 3.11 -2.43
C CYS A 42 5.56 2.19 -3.10
N ARG A 43 6.84 2.59 -3.15
CA ARG A 43 7.91 1.75 -3.69
C ARG A 43 8.25 0.60 -2.74
N ALA A 44 8.40 0.88 -1.45
CA ALA A 44 8.67 -0.13 -0.43
C ALA A 44 7.56 -1.19 -0.38
N GLU A 45 6.28 -0.78 -0.48
CA GLU A 45 5.18 -1.74 -0.55
C GLU A 45 5.19 -2.57 -1.83
N ALA A 46 5.51 -1.96 -2.98
CA ALA A 46 5.66 -2.73 -4.20
C ALA A 46 6.75 -3.81 -4.05
N GLU A 47 7.91 -3.46 -3.51
CA GLU A 47 9.02 -4.40 -3.25
C GLU A 47 8.63 -5.49 -2.24
N ARG A 48 7.92 -5.12 -1.15
CA ARG A 48 7.41 -6.07 -0.15
C ARG A 48 6.42 -7.06 -0.75
N LEU A 49 5.41 -6.58 -1.47
CA LEU A 49 4.39 -7.42 -2.09
C LEU A 49 4.97 -8.33 -3.18
N ASN A 50 5.95 -7.83 -3.94
CA ASN A 50 6.70 -8.66 -4.89
C ASN A 50 7.50 -9.75 -4.18
N THR A 51 8.14 -9.45 -3.05
CA THR A 51 8.88 -10.43 -2.24
C THR A 51 7.97 -11.51 -1.66
N LEU A 52 6.72 -11.15 -1.31
CA LEU A 52 5.69 -12.10 -0.89
C LEU A 52 5.10 -12.93 -2.04
N GLY A 53 5.52 -12.68 -3.29
CA GLY A 53 5.01 -13.35 -4.49
C GLY A 53 3.66 -12.81 -4.98
N LEU A 54 3.06 -11.83 -4.30
CA LEU A 54 1.74 -11.29 -4.61
C LEU A 54 1.73 -10.43 -5.89
N GLY A 55 2.85 -9.79 -6.22
CA GLY A 55 2.95 -8.99 -7.44
C GLY A 55 3.30 -9.77 -8.70
N ASP A 56 3.80 -11.01 -8.57
CA ASP A 56 4.11 -11.85 -9.72
C ASP A 56 3.03 -12.86 -10.08
N ASP A 57 2.09 -13.09 -9.16
CA ASP A 57 0.96 -13.96 -9.41
C ASP A 57 -0.09 -13.29 -10.31
N ARG A 58 -0.24 -13.82 -11.54
CA ARG A 58 -1.23 -13.34 -12.52
C ARG A 58 -2.68 -13.67 -12.15
N LYS A 59 -2.87 -14.53 -11.15
CA LYS A 59 -4.18 -14.89 -10.62
C LYS A 59 -4.62 -13.92 -9.54
N LEU A 60 -3.72 -13.07 -9.04
CA LEU A 60 -3.99 -12.07 -8.04
C LEU A 60 -4.09 -10.70 -8.69
N GLU A 61 -5.18 -10.00 -8.39
CA GLU A 61 -5.39 -8.62 -8.81
C GLU A 61 -5.42 -7.72 -7.58
N LEU A 62 -4.56 -6.70 -7.56
CA LEU A 62 -4.60 -5.66 -6.52
C LEU A 62 -5.82 -4.76 -6.76
N VAL A 63 -6.84 -4.90 -5.91
CA VAL A 63 -8.11 -4.18 -6.03
C VAL A 63 -7.99 -2.77 -5.47
N GLU A 64 -7.53 -2.66 -4.23
CA GLU A 64 -7.42 -1.39 -3.50
C GLU A 64 -6.40 -1.53 -2.36
N SER A 65 -5.89 -0.40 -1.89
CA SER A 65 -5.02 -0.34 -0.72
C SER A 65 -5.58 0.65 0.28
N ARG A 66 -5.91 0.17 1.47
CA ARG A 66 -6.46 0.98 2.55
C ARG A 66 -5.33 1.47 3.44
N VAL A 67 -5.31 2.77 3.67
CA VAL A 67 -4.37 3.40 4.59
C VAL A 67 -5.12 3.78 5.86
N GLU A 68 -4.67 3.28 7.00
CA GLU A 68 -5.19 3.62 8.32
C GLU A 68 -4.12 4.35 9.13
N ARG A 69 -4.50 5.45 9.78
CA ARG A 69 -3.62 6.16 10.71
C ARG A 69 -3.64 5.45 12.05
N VAL A 70 -2.51 4.88 12.43
CA VAL A 70 -2.32 4.17 13.71
C VAL A 70 -1.16 4.83 14.44
N PRO A 71 -1.40 5.94 15.19
CA PRO A 71 -0.33 6.68 15.84
C PRO A 71 0.58 5.77 16.67
N PRO A 72 1.93 5.89 16.55
CA PRO A 72 2.67 6.95 15.87
C PRO A 72 2.98 6.71 14.38
N ALA A 73 2.35 5.75 13.71
CA ALA A 73 2.63 5.34 12.32
C ALA A 73 1.37 5.34 11.41
N VAL A 74 1.55 4.90 10.16
CA VAL A 74 0.46 4.52 9.25
C VAL A 74 0.52 3.04 8.96
N SER A 75 -0.64 2.41 8.91
CA SER A 75 -0.82 1.01 8.53
C SER A 75 -1.40 0.94 7.12
N ILE A 76 -0.81 0.13 6.25
CA ILE A 76 -1.35 -0.11 4.90
C ILE A 76 -1.79 -1.57 4.80
N ILE A 77 -3.01 -1.76 4.31
CA ILE A 77 -3.65 -3.06 4.06
C ILE A 77 -3.99 -3.14 2.58
N HIS A 78 -3.50 -4.17 1.89
CA HIS A 78 -3.79 -4.40 0.49
C HIS A 78 -4.89 -5.43 0.33
N VAL A 79 -5.89 -5.11 -0.49
CA VAL A 79 -6.97 -6.02 -0.85
C VAL A 79 -6.64 -6.64 -2.21
N PHE A 80 -6.44 -7.94 -2.22
CA PHE A 80 -6.25 -8.72 -3.44
C PHE A 80 -7.50 -9.53 -3.76
N GLN A 81 -7.78 -9.64 -5.05
CA GLN A 81 -8.77 -10.57 -5.59
C GLN A 81 -8.05 -11.75 -6.23
N ASP A 82 -8.35 -12.95 -5.74
CA ASP A 82 -7.99 -14.20 -6.38
C ASP A 82 -8.99 -14.48 -7.51
N LEU A 83 -8.52 -14.36 -8.74
CA LEU A 83 -9.31 -14.55 -9.96
C LEU A 83 -9.66 -16.03 -10.21
N GLU A 84 -8.89 -16.99 -9.67
CA GLU A 84 -9.22 -18.41 -9.79
C GLU A 84 -10.33 -18.81 -8.82
N ARG A 85 -10.27 -18.29 -7.60
CA ARG A 85 -11.23 -18.62 -6.54
C ARG A 85 -12.43 -17.68 -6.50
N GLY A 86 -12.37 -16.54 -7.19
CA GLY A 86 -13.38 -15.48 -7.10
C GLY A 86 -13.50 -14.89 -5.70
N ALA A 87 -12.44 -14.97 -4.90
CA ALA A 87 -12.42 -14.57 -3.50
C ALA A 87 -11.52 -13.36 -3.29
N ARG A 88 -11.82 -12.55 -2.27
CA ARG A 88 -10.96 -11.43 -1.87
C ARG A 88 -10.29 -11.75 -0.55
N PHE A 89 -9.05 -11.32 -0.40
CA PHE A 89 -8.31 -11.39 0.86
C PHE A 89 -7.51 -10.12 1.09
N GLU A 90 -7.18 -9.90 2.35
CA GLU A 90 -6.42 -8.73 2.79
C GLU A 90 -5.02 -9.20 3.23
N THR A 91 -3.99 -8.40 2.92
CA THR A 91 -2.65 -8.63 3.44
C THR A 91 -2.57 -8.23 4.91
N GLU A 92 -1.56 -8.73 5.61
CA GLU A 92 -1.27 -8.26 6.96
C GLU A 92 -1.00 -6.73 6.95
N PRO A 93 -1.52 -5.98 7.95
CA PRO A 93 -1.26 -4.56 8.08
C PRO A 93 0.24 -4.31 8.31
N PHE A 94 0.83 -3.43 7.51
CA PHE A 94 2.25 -3.10 7.62
C PHE A 94 2.46 -1.63 8.01
N THR A 95 3.26 -1.40 9.05
CA THR A 95 3.55 -0.06 9.60
C THR A 95 5.04 0.32 9.56
N GLY A 96 5.90 -0.52 8.99
CA GLY A 96 7.37 -0.40 9.07
C GLY A 96 7.99 0.59 8.07
N TYR A 97 7.38 1.75 7.84
CA TYR A 97 7.88 2.80 6.94
C TYR A 97 8.75 3.85 7.65
N GLU A 98 9.49 3.43 8.68
CA GLU A 98 10.39 4.29 9.46
C GLU A 98 11.63 4.73 8.65
#